data_AF-A0ABD2I683-F1
#
_entry.id   AF-A0ABD2I683-F1
#
_cell.length_a   1.000
_cell.length_b   1.000
_cell.length_c   1.000
_cell.angle_alpha   90.00
_cell.angle_beta   90.00
_cell.angle_gamma   90.00
#
_symmetry.space_group_name_H-M   'P 1'
#
loop_
_entity.id
_entity.type
_entity.pdbx_description
1 polymer ?
#
loop_
_entity_poly.entity_id
_entity_poly.type
_entity_poly.pdbx_seq_one_letter_code
_entity_poly.pdbx_strand_id
1 'polypeptide(L)'
;MVMDLLCVFEIGKTFPFFEQLDNNDKIALCSNIAMPLYVLCNSFYSVQQNCDVLCTPDGLMPIKMAENSYFIRRIHAIQMGDKMMRYSVQPFACLKLINEEFVLIRAIIYSHMVSPGLSDQAQKLLRSEAEKYAALLMSVVQTNCGHAAGALRYMELMGLIVCLFNTGAKYRQMLTYISNVLDPNFDKVFPPVLAKICTKGPVESHQLFPY
;
A
#
# COMPACT_ATOMS: atom_id res chain seq x y z
N MET A 1 -8.49 -5.37 -6.56
CA MET A 1 -7.39 -5.86 -5.68
C MET A 1 -6.22 -6.45 -6.46
N VAL A 2 -6.39 -7.55 -7.23
CA VAL A 2 -5.27 -8.17 -7.96
C VAL A 2 -4.61 -7.20 -8.95
N MET A 3 -5.41 -6.53 -9.79
CA MET A 3 -4.90 -5.53 -10.74
C MET A 3 -4.21 -4.34 -10.03
N ASP A 4 -4.76 -3.86 -8.92
CA ASP A 4 -4.17 -2.77 -8.15
C ASP A 4 -2.78 -3.13 -7.60
N LEU A 5 -2.62 -4.38 -7.13
CA LEU A 5 -1.34 -4.90 -6.64
C LEU A 5 -0.32 -5.06 -7.77
N LEU A 6 -0.76 -5.49 -8.97
CA LEU A 6 0.11 -5.52 -10.14
C LEU A 6 0.57 -4.11 -10.53
N CYS A 7 -0.34 -3.13 -10.54
CA CYS A 7 -0.01 -1.74 -10.80
C CYS A 7 1.01 -1.18 -9.79
N VAL A 8 0.93 -1.57 -8.52
CA VAL A 8 1.96 -1.22 -7.51
C VAL A 8 3.35 -1.71 -7.95
N PHE A 9 3.48 -2.93 -8.45
CA PHE A 9 4.79 -3.42 -8.89
C PHE A 9 5.25 -2.77 -10.18
N GLU A 10 4.36 -2.52 -11.14
CA GLU A 10 4.72 -1.82 -12.38
C GLU A 10 5.15 -0.36 -12.13
N ILE A 11 4.48 0.34 -11.20
CA ILE A 11 4.91 1.69 -10.78
C ILE A 11 6.27 1.64 -10.08
N GLY A 12 6.54 0.62 -9.26
CA GLY A 12 7.85 0.45 -8.63
C GLY A 12 9.00 0.44 -9.64
N LYS A 13 8.80 -0.21 -10.80
CA LYS A 13 9.79 -0.27 -11.88
C LYS A 13 10.09 1.08 -12.53
N THR A 14 9.22 2.10 -12.38
CA THR A 14 9.50 3.43 -12.94
C THR A 14 10.48 4.24 -12.11
N PHE A 15 10.89 3.75 -10.93
CA PHE A 15 11.89 4.40 -10.09
C PHE A 15 13.32 3.94 -10.44
N PRO A 16 14.26 4.85 -10.77
CA PRO A 16 15.63 4.48 -11.15
C PRO A 16 16.40 3.69 -10.09
N PHE A 17 16.12 3.91 -8.80
CA PHE A 17 16.76 3.14 -7.72
C PHE A 17 16.25 1.70 -7.67
N PHE A 18 15.05 1.42 -8.20
CA PHE A 18 14.47 0.08 -8.17
C PHE A 18 15.23 -0.87 -9.09
N GLU A 19 15.72 -0.40 -10.23
CA GLU A 19 16.53 -1.20 -11.15
C GLU A 19 17.86 -1.64 -10.52
N GLN A 20 18.43 -0.80 -9.66
CA GLN A 20 19.70 -1.04 -8.96
C GLN A 20 19.58 -2.07 -7.83
N LEU A 21 18.36 -2.37 -7.38
CA LEU A 21 18.13 -3.43 -6.41
C LEU A 21 18.32 -4.79 -7.06
N ASP A 22 18.95 -5.70 -6.32
CA ASP A 22 18.98 -7.08 -6.74
C ASP A 22 17.58 -7.71 -6.68
N ASN A 23 17.48 -8.88 -7.27
CA ASN A 23 16.23 -9.59 -7.37
C ASN A 23 15.63 -9.99 -6.03
N ASN A 24 16.42 -10.29 -5.01
CA ASN A 24 15.90 -10.64 -3.67
C ASN A 24 15.46 -9.39 -2.91
N ASP A 25 16.22 -8.30 -3.03
CA ASP A 25 15.93 -7.01 -2.44
C ASP A 25 14.63 -6.42 -2.98
N LYS A 26 14.40 -6.52 -4.30
CA LYS A 26 13.12 -6.14 -4.93
C LYS A 26 11.95 -6.85 -4.26
N ILE A 27 12.07 -8.14 -3.99
CA ILE A 27 10.98 -8.91 -3.38
C ILE A 27 10.80 -8.56 -1.91
N ALA A 28 11.89 -8.44 -1.16
CA ALA A 28 11.86 -8.06 0.24
C ALA A 28 11.15 -6.72 0.41
N LEU A 29 11.52 -5.74 -0.42
CA LEU A 29 10.88 -4.44 -0.50
C LEU A 29 9.40 -4.56 -0.88
N CYS A 30 9.09 -5.14 -2.05
CA CYS A 30 7.73 -5.31 -2.56
C CYS A 30 6.81 -6.02 -1.58
N SER A 31 7.31 -7.05 -0.91
CA SER A 31 6.56 -7.80 0.10
C SER A 31 6.23 -6.97 1.32
N ASN A 32 7.05 -5.98 1.68
CA ASN A 32 6.77 -5.09 2.80
C ASN A 32 5.80 -3.97 2.40
N ILE A 33 5.96 -3.40 1.20
CA ILE A 33 5.26 -2.17 0.78
C ILE A 33 3.96 -2.41 0.00
N ALA A 34 3.69 -3.62 -0.48
CA ALA A 34 2.53 -3.91 -1.33
C ALA A 34 1.19 -3.50 -0.68
N MET A 35 0.96 -3.91 0.58
CA MET A 35 -0.28 -3.58 1.29
C MET A 35 -0.40 -2.12 1.69
N PRO A 36 0.65 -1.46 2.23
CA PRO A 36 0.63 -0.01 2.45
C PRO A 36 0.31 0.78 1.19
N LEU A 37 0.90 0.42 0.04
CA LEU A 37 0.64 1.07 -1.24
C LEU A 37 -0.76 0.79 -1.78
N TYR A 38 -1.26 -0.45 -1.61
CA TYR A 38 -2.64 -0.78 -1.92
C TYR A 38 -3.61 0.13 -1.13
N VAL A 39 -3.38 0.29 0.17
CA VAL A 39 -4.21 1.17 1.02
C VAL A 39 -4.09 2.63 0.57
N LEU A 40 -2.88 3.12 0.32
CA LEU A 40 -2.63 4.50 -0.11
C LEU A 40 -3.40 4.82 -1.40
N CYS A 41 -3.22 4.02 -2.44
CA CYS A 41 -3.83 4.27 -3.75
C CYS A 41 -5.35 4.23 -3.65
N ASN A 42 -5.91 3.15 -3.10
CA ASN A 42 -7.36 2.99 -3.06
C ASN A 42 -8.02 4.02 -2.14
N SER A 43 -7.43 4.36 -0.99
CA SER A 43 -8.01 5.36 -0.09
C SER A 43 -7.98 6.77 -0.66
N PHE A 44 -6.89 7.14 -1.35
CA PHE A 44 -6.80 8.41 -2.05
C PHE A 44 -7.87 8.54 -3.14
N TYR A 45 -7.98 7.54 -4.03
CA TYR A 45 -8.98 7.57 -5.10
C TYR A 45 -10.42 7.46 -4.57
N SER A 46 -10.65 6.77 -3.45
CA SER A 46 -11.97 6.74 -2.79
C SER A 46 -12.43 8.14 -2.42
N VAL A 47 -11.56 8.95 -1.81
CA VAL A 47 -11.88 10.32 -1.44
C VAL A 47 -12.12 11.19 -2.68
N GLN A 48 -11.31 11.03 -3.73
CA GLN A 48 -11.52 11.74 -5.00
C GLN A 48 -12.89 11.40 -5.64
N GLN A 49 -13.38 10.18 -5.44
CA GLN A 49 -14.69 9.73 -5.89
C GLN A 49 -15.83 10.01 -4.88
N ASN A 50 -15.57 10.77 -3.80
CA ASN A 50 -16.53 11.04 -2.72
C ASN A 50 -17.09 9.77 -2.05
N CYS A 51 -16.29 8.71 -1.98
CA CYS A 51 -16.62 7.47 -1.28
C CYS A 51 -16.13 7.53 0.19
N ASP A 52 -16.97 7.11 1.13
CA ASP A 52 -16.67 7.00 2.56
C ASP A 52 -16.11 5.63 2.97
N VAL A 53 -16.02 4.73 2.00
CA VAL A 53 -15.48 3.37 2.10
C VAL A 53 -14.58 3.11 0.91
N LEU A 54 -13.63 2.18 1.08
CA LEU A 54 -12.65 1.87 0.04
C LEU A 54 -13.33 1.48 -1.28
N CYS A 55 -13.00 2.24 -2.31
CA CYS A 55 -13.43 2.11 -3.69
C CYS A 55 -12.17 2.04 -4.56
N THR A 56 -12.14 1.09 -5.49
CA THR A 56 -11.04 0.96 -6.44
C THR A 56 -11.13 2.07 -7.51
N PRO A 57 -10.03 2.37 -8.25
CA PRO A 57 -10.02 3.44 -9.23
C PRO A 57 -11.08 3.33 -10.34
N ASP A 58 -11.55 2.11 -10.64
CA ASP A 58 -12.62 1.79 -11.60
C ASP A 58 -14.04 1.92 -11.00
N GLY A 59 -14.17 2.32 -9.74
CA GLY A 59 -15.46 2.52 -9.07
C GLY A 59 -16.02 1.28 -8.37
N LEU A 60 -15.27 0.17 -8.34
CA LEU A 60 -15.70 -1.06 -7.69
C LEU A 60 -15.54 -0.96 -6.16
N MET A 61 -16.60 -1.31 -5.44
CA MET A 61 -16.64 -1.30 -3.98
C MET A 61 -16.63 -2.75 -3.48
N PRO A 62 -15.48 -3.28 -3.00
CA PRO A 62 -15.38 -4.70 -2.66
C PRO A 62 -16.42 -5.15 -1.63
N ILE A 63 -16.83 -4.27 -0.71
CA ILE A 63 -17.83 -4.60 0.30
C ILE A 63 -19.23 -4.84 -0.29
N LYS A 64 -19.63 -4.09 -1.32
CA LYS A 64 -20.92 -4.28 -2.01
C LYS A 64 -20.95 -5.60 -2.79
N MET A 65 -19.79 -6.09 -3.24
CA MET A 65 -19.70 -7.41 -3.87
C MET A 65 -19.84 -8.55 -2.85
N ALA A 66 -19.46 -8.32 -1.59
CA ALA A 66 -19.61 -9.31 -0.52
C ALA A 66 -21.08 -9.49 -0.07
N GLU A 67 -21.99 -8.63 -0.50
CA GLU A 67 -23.44 -8.79 -0.31
C GLU A 67 -24.04 -9.90 -1.20
N ASN A 68 -23.24 -10.48 -2.09
CA ASN A 68 -23.64 -11.62 -2.91
C ASN A 68 -23.65 -12.94 -2.11
N SER A 69 -24.44 -13.93 -2.55
CA SER A 69 -24.80 -15.14 -1.79
C SER A 69 -23.64 -16.00 -1.27
N TYR A 70 -22.43 -15.83 -1.83
CA TYR A 70 -21.22 -16.55 -1.46
C TYR A 70 -20.70 -16.23 -0.05
N PHE A 71 -20.84 -14.97 0.42
CA PHE A 71 -20.34 -14.53 1.73
C PHE A 71 -21.44 -14.35 2.80
N ILE A 72 -22.73 -14.52 2.46
CA ILE A 72 -23.86 -14.35 3.40
C ILE A 72 -23.69 -15.19 4.67
N ARG A 73 -23.11 -16.40 4.57
CA ARG A 73 -22.82 -17.27 5.73
C ARG A 73 -21.65 -16.79 6.61
N ARG A 74 -21.00 -15.67 6.26
CA ARG A 74 -19.77 -15.14 6.86
C ARG A 74 -19.92 -13.67 7.23
N ILE A 75 -21.08 -13.30 7.77
CA ILE A 75 -21.45 -11.91 8.06
C ILE A 75 -20.45 -11.19 8.97
N HIS A 76 -19.80 -11.88 9.91
CA HIS A 76 -18.74 -11.30 10.75
C HIS A 76 -17.50 -10.88 9.94
N ALA A 77 -17.11 -11.66 8.91
CA ALA A 77 -15.98 -11.33 8.05
C ALA A 77 -16.31 -10.13 7.15
N ILE A 78 -17.56 -10.04 6.65
CA ILE A 78 -18.06 -8.89 5.89
C ILE A 78 -18.01 -7.62 6.76
N GLN A 79 -18.56 -7.68 7.98
CA GLN A 79 -18.55 -6.54 8.91
C GLN A 79 -17.14 -6.08 9.30
N MET A 80 -16.23 -7.03 9.51
CA MET A 80 -14.83 -6.72 9.78
C MET A 80 -14.17 -6.05 8.57
N GLY A 81 -14.44 -6.54 7.36
CA GLY A 81 -13.98 -5.94 6.10
C GLY A 81 -14.52 -4.53 5.89
N ASP A 82 -15.81 -4.29 6.10
CA ASP A 82 -16.43 -2.96 5.96
C ASP A 82 -15.78 -1.95 6.92
N LYS A 83 -15.72 -2.29 8.21
CA LYS A 83 -15.12 -1.42 9.23
C LYS A 83 -13.68 -1.06 8.88
N MET A 84 -12.93 -2.04 8.39
CA MET A 84 -11.55 -1.86 7.99
C MET A 84 -11.39 -0.98 6.74
N MET A 85 -12.22 -1.18 5.72
CA MET A 85 -12.23 -0.38 4.50
C MET A 85 -12.60 1.09 4.78
N ARG A 86 -13.57 1.34 5.66
CA ARG A 86 -13.91 2.70 6.12
C ARG A 86 -12.76 3.33 6.90
N TYR A 87 -12.16 2.56 7.81
CA TYR A 87 -11.01 3.02 8.59
C TYR A 87 -9.81 3.41 7.73
N SER A 88 -9.59 2.74 6.58
CA SER A 88 -8.53 3.13 5.64
C SER A 88 -8.79 4.46 4.94
N VAL A 89 -10.05 4.82 4.67
CA VAL A 89 -10.40 6.05 3.94
C VAL A 89 -10.43 7.28 4.86
N GLN A 90 -10.82 7.10 6.12
CA GLN A 90 -11.03 8.21 7.06
C GLN A 90 -9.84 9.19 7.16
N PRO A 91 -8.56 8.75 7.31
CA PRO A 91 -7.42 9.67 7.38
C PRO A 91 -7.28 10.55 6.14
N PHE A 92 -7.60 10.01 4.96
CA PHE A 92 -7.51 10.71 3.69
C PHE A 92 -8.62 11.77 3.56
N ALA A 93 -9.84 11.45 4.02
CA ALA A 93 -10.95 12.40 4.02
C ALA A 93 -10.67 13.61 4.94
N CYS A 94 -9.99 13.37 6.07
CA CYS A 94 -9.57 14.42 6.98
C CYS A 94 -8.41 15.26 6.42
N LEU A 95 -7.37 14.60 5.90
CA LEU A 95 -6.14 15.28 5.47
C LEU A 95 -6.29 16.00 4.12
N LYS A 96 -7.20 15.56 3.25
CA LYS A 96 -7.43 16.14 1.92
C LYS A 96 -6.11 16.30 1.14
N LEU A 97 -5.45 15.18 0.86
CA LEU A 97 -4.17 15.19 0.17
C LEU A 97 -4.29 15.83 -1.22
N ILE A 98 -3.32 16.66 -1.57
CA ILE A 98 -3.11 17.09 -2.96
C ILE A 98 -2.26 16.07 -3.72
N ASN A 99 -2.21 16.20 -5.04
CA ASN A 99 -1.51 15.23 -5.90
C ASN A 99 -0.01 15.18 -5.61
N GLU A 100 0.62 16.33 -5.36
CA GLU A 100 2.04 16.46 -5.06
C GLU A 100 2.42 15.73 -3.76
N GLU A 101 1.61 15.89 -2.72
CA GLU A 101 1.77 15.17 -1.45
C GLU A 101 1.60 13.67 -1.66
N PHE A 102 0.56 13.26 -2.40
CA PHE A 102 0.28 11.86 -2.70
C PHE A 102 1.46 11.17 -3.40
N VAL A 103 2.01 11.77 -4.46
CA VAL A 103 3.11 11.16 -5.22
C VAL A 103 4.40 11.08 -4.40
N LEU A 104 4.69 12.06 -3.55
CA LEU A 104 5.86 12.07 -2.69
C LEU A 104 5.74 11.06 -1.55
N ILE A 105 4.58 10.95 -0.91
CA ILE A 105 4.29 9.91 0.07
C ILE A 105 4.47 8.52 -0.56
N ARG A 106 3.96 8.34 -1.77
CA ARG A 106 4.13 7.10 -2.52
C ARG A 106 5.60 6.77 -2.78
N ALA A 107 6.40 7.77 -3.18
CA ALA A 107 7.84 7.61 -3.40
C ALA A 107 8.61 7.27 -2.11
N ILE A 108 8.23 7.88 -0.97
CA ILE A 108 8.80 7.56 0.35
C ILE A 108 8.50 6.10 0.73
N ILE A 109 7.28 5.62 0.44
CA ILE A 109 6.95 4.22 0.70
C ILE A 109 7.73 3.27 -0.23
N TYR A 110 7.92 3.61 -1.51
CA TYR A 110 8.76 2.81 -2.42
C TYR A 110 10.24 2.78 -2.03
N SER A 111 10.72 3.78 -1.29
CA SER A 111 12.10 3.86 -0.78
C SER A 111 12.24 3.32 0.65
N HIS A 112 11.30 2.48 1.11
CA HIS A 112 11.29 1.99 2.48
C HIS A 112 12.45 1.01 2.78
N MET A 113 13.39 1.45 3.61
CA MET A 113 14.61 0.73 3.92
C MET A 113 14.48 -0.34 5.03
N VAL A 114 13.40 -0.35 5.81
CA VAL A 114 13.24 -1.25 6.97
C VAL A 114 12.39 -2.47 6.58
N SER A 115 12.91 -3.30 5.68
CA SER A 115 12.23 -4.52 5.22
C SER A 115 13.07 -5.76 5.55
N PRO A 116 12.49 -6.80 6.20
CA PRO A 116 13.18 -8.06 6.42
C PRO A 116 13.68 -8.67 5.10
N GLY A 117 14.94 -9.08 5.07
CA GLY A 117 15.56 -9.69 3.89
C GLY A 117 16.26 -8.72 2.93
N LEU A 118 16.26 -7.41 3.22
CA LEU A 118 17.06 -6.45 2.45
C LEU A 118 18.55 -6.54 2.79
N SER A 119 19.40 -6.53 1.76
CA SER A 119 20.84 -6.38 1.86
C SER A 119 21.24 -5.02 2.43
N ASP A 120 22.42 -4.94 3.04
CA ASP A 120 22.95 -3.67 3.56
C ASP A 120 23.13 -2.61 2.46
N GLN A 121 23.44 -3.06 1.23
CA GLN A 121 23.58 -2.17 0.07
C GLN A 121 22.22 -1.59 -0.31
N ALA A 122 21.18 -2.42 -0.40
CA ALA A 122 19.82 -1.95 -0.67
C ALA A 122 19.31 -1.02 0.42
N GLN A 123 19.55 -1.34 1.70
CA GLN A 123 19.15 -0.47 2.81
C GLN A 123 19.79 0.92 2.71
N LYS A 124 21.07 1.01 2.33
CA LYS A 124 21.76 2.30 2.11
C LYS A 124 21.19 3.06 0.92
N LEU A 125 20.96 2.39 -0.20
CA LEU A 125 20.37 2.99 -1.39
C LEU A 125 18.97 3.55 -1.09
N LEU A 126 18.11 2.72 -0.50
CA LEU A 126 16.73 3.07 -0.16
C LEU A 126 16.68 4.20 0.86
N ARG A 127 17.57 4.21 1.85
CA ARG A 127 17.70 5.32 2.81
C ARG A 127 17.95 6.66 2.11
N SER A 128 18.92 6.68 1.20
CA SER A 128 19.28 7.90 0.47
C SER A 128 18.10 8.45 -0.34
N GLU A 129 17.33 7.58 -1.00
CA GLU A 129 16.15 8.00 -1.76
C GLU A 129 15.00 8.43 -0.84
N ALA A 130 14.78 7.73 0.28
CA ALA A 130 13.77 8.12 1.28
C ALA A 130 14.05 9.52 1.85
N GLU A 131 15.30 9.81 2.20
CA GLU A 131 15.74 11.12 2.70
C GLU A 131 15.51 12.22 1.65
N LYS A 132 15.82 11.94 0.39
CA LYS A 132 15.58 12.87 -0.73
C LYS A 132 14.10 13.17 -0.92
N TYR A 133 13.23 12.16 -0.97
CA TYR A 133 11.79 12.37 -1.14
C TYR A 133 11.15 13.04 0.09
N ALA A 134 11.62 12.71 1.29
CA ALA A 134 11.20 13.38 2.52
C ALA A 134 11.58 14.86 2.54
N ALA A 135 12.79 15.21 2.13
CA ALA A 135 13.23 16.60 1.99
C ALA A 135 12.40 17.36 0.95
N LEU A 136 12.10 16.74 -0.19
CA LEU A 136 11.22 17.32 -1.22
C LEU A 136 9.80 17.55 -0.67
N LEU A 137 9.24 16.60 0.08
CA LEU A 137 7.93 16.75 0.69
C LEU A 137 7.91 17.93 1.66
N MET A 138 8.92 18.06 2.51
CA MET A 138 9.07 19.21 3.42
C MET A 138 9.10 20.53 2.63
N SER A 139 9.89 20.60 1.55
CA SER A 139 9.95 21.79 0.71
C SER A 139 8.59 22.13 0.11
N VAL A 140 7.87 21.15 -0.45
CA VAL A 140 6.55 21.36 -1.07
C VAL A 140 5.56 21.92 -0.05
N VAL A 141 5.46 21.33 1.14
CA VAL A 141 4.49 21.78 2.15
C VAL A 141 4.87 23.14 2.74
N GLN A 142 6.16 23.46 2.86
CA GLN A 142 6.61 24.79 3.29
C GLN A 142 6.37 25.87 2.24
N THR A 143 6.52 25.54 0.94
CA THR A 143 6.17 26.45 -0.15
C THR A 143 4.67 26.73 -0.18
N ASN A 144 3.85 25.72 0.04
CA ASN A 144 2.38 25.85 -0.06
C ASN A 144 1.74 26.48 1.17
N CYS A 145 2.27 26.22 2.37
CA CYS A 145 1.64 26.61 3.63
C CYS A 145 2.46 27.62 4.45
N GLY A 146 3.67 27.95 4.04
CA GLY A 146 4.64 28.71 4.84
C GLY A 146 5.42 27.83 5.83
N HIS A 147 6.45 28.38 6.46
CA HIS A 147 7.45 27.57 7.17
C HIS A 147 6.89 26.78 8.37
N ALA A 148 6.14 27.44 9.25
CA ALA A 148 5.59 26.83 10.47
C ALA A 148 4.42 25.88 10.18
N ALA A 149 3.43 26.33 9.39
CA ALA A 149 2.29 25.48 9.03
C ALA A 149 2.70 24.33 8.10
N GLY A 150 3.69 24.54 7.23
CA GLY A 150 4.30 23.47 6.42
C GLY A 150 4.97 22.41 7.28
N ALA A 151 5.69 22.78 8.35
CA ALA A 151 6.26 21.81 9.27
C ALA A 151 5.19 20.97 9.99
N LEU A 152 4.06 21.59 10.39
CA LEU A 152 2.92 20.85 10.94
C LEU A 152 2.33 19.88 9.92
N ARG A 153 2.08 20.35 8.69
CA ARG A 153 1.58 19.51 7.59
C ARG A 153 2.52 18.34 7.31
N TYR A 154 3.83 18.57 7.27
CA TYR A 154 4.82 17.51 7.11
C TYR A 154 4.68 16.43 8.18
N MET A 155 4.54 16.81 9.46
CA MET A 155 4.33 15.85 10.54
C MET A 155 3.05 15.04 10.38
N GLU A 156 1.95 15.67 9.95
CA GLU A 156 0.70 14.97 9.64
C GLU A 156 0.88 13.92 8.53
N LEU A 157 1.59 14.28 7.45
CA LEU A 157 1.85 13.37 6.33
C LEU A 157 2.81 12.23 6.71
N MET A 158 3.80 12.49 7.57
CA MET A 158 4.63 11.42 8.15
C MET A 158 3.79 10.48 9.04
N GLY A 159 2.87 11.04 9.83
CA GLY A 159 1.91 10.27 10.61
C GLY A 159 1.01 9.40 9.74
N LEU A 160 0.59 9.91 8.57
CA LEU A 160 -0.16 9.13 7.59
C LEU A 160 0.65 7.95 7.05
N ILE A 161 1.95 8.11 6.77
CA ILE A 161 2.82 6.98 6.34
C ILE A 161 2.81 5.87 7.40
N VAL A 162 2.98 6.22 8.68
CA VAL A 162 2.90 5.24 9.78
C VAL A 162 1.53 4.56 9.83
N CYS A 163 0.45 5.33 9.68
CA CYS A 163 -0.90 4.81 9.61
C CYS A 163 -1.08 3.81 8.44
N LEU A 164 -0.48 4.10 7.29
CA LEU A 164 -0.52 3.24 6.10
C LEU A 164 0.19 1.91 6.32
N PHE A 165 1.36 1.91 6.95
CA PHE A 165 2.04 0.66 7.31
C PHE A 165 1.22 -0.19 8.28
N ASN A 166 0.66 0.43 9.32
CA ASN A 166 -0.19 -0.26 10.29
C ASN A 166 -1.47 -0.82 9.66
N THR A 167 -2.09 -0.05 8.77
CA THR A 167 -3.31 -0.47 8.07
C THR A 167 -3.00 -1.56 7.04
N GLY A 168 -1.89 -1.44 6.31
CA GLY A 168 -1.40 -2.47 5.40
C GLY A 168 -1.10 -3.80 6.11
N ALA A 169 -0.55 -3.76 7.32
CA ALA A 169 -0.35 -4.95 8.15
C ALA A 169 -1.68 -5.64 8.51
N LYS A 170 -2.74 -4.87 8.84
CA LYS A 170 -4.08 -5.41 9.05
C LYS A 170 -4.65 -6.04 7.77
N TYR A 171 -4.42 -5.43 6.59
CA TYR A 171 -4.88 -5.99 5.30
C TYR A 171 -4.21 -7.33 5.00
N ARG A 172 -2.90 -7.43 5.26
CA ARG A 172 -2.16 -8.69 5.18
C ARG A 172 -2.75 -9.76 6.11
N GLN A 173 -3.03 -9.41 7.36
CA GLN A 173 -3.63 -10.35 8.32
C GLN A 173 -5.01 -10.82 7.86
N MET A 174 -5.86 -9.91 7.37
CA MET A 174 -7.16 -10.25 6.82
C MET A 174 -7.03 -11.19 5.61
N LEU A 175 -6.14 -10.88 4.66
CA LEU A 175 -5.93 -11.72 3.48
C LEU A 175 -5.39 -13.10 3.86
N THR A 176 -4.51 -13.18 4.86
CA THR A 176 -3.98 -14.43 5.40
C THR A 176 -5.08 -15.27 6.05
N TYR A 177 -5.99 -14.64 6.80
CA TYR A 177 -7.15 -15.32 7.36
C TYR A 177 -8.12 -15.80 6.28
N ILE A 178 -8.35 -14.99 5.24
CA ILE A 178 -9.18 -15.38 4.10
C ILE A 178 -8.56 -16.60 3.41
N SER A 179 -7.27 -16.55 3.08
CA SER A 179 -6.56 -17.61 2.37
C SER A 179 -6.49 -18.93 3.15
N ASN A 180 -6.20 -18.89 4.45
CA ASN A 180 -5.95 -20.11 5.23
C ASN A 180 -7.17 -20.67 5.94
N VAL A 181 -8.20 -19.85 6.22
CA VAL A 181 -9.34 -20.25 7.06
C VAL A 181 -10.65 -20.15 6.31
N LEU A 182 -10.88 -19.05 5.60
CA LEU A 182 -12.19 -18.81 5.00
C LEU A 182 -12.31 -19.49 3.64
N ASP A 183 -11.48 -19.20 2.66
CA ASP A 183 -11.71 -19.62 1.28
C ASP A 183 -10.80 -20.79 0.87
N PRO A 184 -11.30 -22.05 0.84
CA PRO A 184 -10.51 -23.19 0.40
C PRO A 184 -10.17 -23.14 -1.10
N ASN A 185 -10.75 -22.22 -1.87
CA ASN A 185 -10.45 -22.01 -3.28
C ASN A 185 -9.62 -20.74 -3.52
N PHE A 186 -9.07 -20.11 -2.49
CA PHE A 186 -8.31 -18.86 -2.61
C PHE A 186 -7.22 -18.95 -3.69
N ASP A 187 -6.45 -20.04 -3.71
CA ASP A 187 -5.35 -20.26 -4.67
C ASP A 187 -5.83 -20.44 -6.12
N LYS A 188 -7.12 -20.69 -6.36
CA LYS A 188 -7.71 -20.78 -7.70
C LYS A 188 -8.07 -19.42 -8.28
N VAL A 189 -8.28 -18.42 -7.43
CA VAL A 189 -8.77 -17.08 -7.82
C VAL A 189 -7.75 -15.97 -7.61
N PHE A 190 -6.79 -16.18 -6.70
CA PHE A 190 -5.72 -15.24 -6.42
C PHE A 190 -4.39 -15.76 -7.00
N PRO A 191 -3.66 -14.96 -7.81
CA PRO A 191 -2.40 -15.39 -8.39
C PRO A 191 -1.41 -15.86 -7.30
N PRO A 192 -0.79 -17.05 -7.43
CA PRO A 192 0.04 -17.65 -6.36
C PRO A 192 1.20 -16.76 -5.91
N VAL A 193 1.81 -16.03 -6.86
CA VAL A 193 2.91 -15.10 -6.62
C VAL A 193 2.45 -13.96 -5.72
N LEU A 194 1.33 -13.32 -6.07
CA LEU A 194 0.74 -12.26 -5.26
C LEU A 194 0.32 -12.80 -3.90
N ALA A 195 -0.26 -14.02 -3.84
CA ALA A 195 -0.68 -14.63 -2.58
C ALA A 195 0.51 -14.69 -1.61
N LYS A 196 1.65 -15.18 -2.09
CA LYS A 196 2.86 -15.34 -1.28
C LYS A 196 3.40 -13.98 -0.78
N ILE A 197 3.50 -12.97 -1.66
CA ILE A 197 3.94 -11.60 -1.31
C ILE A 197 3.00 -10.94 -0.29
N CYS A 198 1.70 -11.15 -0.49
CA CYS A 198 0.65 -10.44 0.23
C CYS A 198 0.24 -11.11 1.55
N THR A 199 0.56 -12.40 1.75
CA THR A 199 0.18 -13.16 2.94
C THR A 199 1.37 -13.68 3.77
N LYS A 200 2.52 -13.98 3.14
CA LYS A 200 3.60 -14.76 3.80
C LYS A 200 4.94 -14.03 3.97
N GLY A 201 5.07 -12.77 3.54
CA GLY A 201 6.37 -12.09 3.55
C GLY A 201 7.25 -12.53 2.36
N PRO A 202 8.57 -12.23 2.35
CA PRO A 202 9.38 -12.30 1.13
C PRO A 202 9.33 -13.64 0.37
N VAL A 203 9.28 -13.53 -0.95
CA VAL A 203 9.13 -14.58 -1.97
C VAL A 203 10.47 -14.77 -2.72
N GLU A 204 10.59 -15.76 -3.60
CA GLU A 204 11.79 -15.94 -4.45
C GLU A 204 11.61 -15.25 -5.82
N SER A 205 12.69 -14.70 -6.38
CA SER A 205 12.66 -13.69 -7.45
C SER A 205 12.13 -14.17 -8.79
N HIS A 206 12.45 -15.40 -9.13
CA HIS A 206 12.01 -16.05 -10.37
C HIS A 206 10.48 -16.21 -10.46
N GLN A 207 9.77 -16.04 -9.34
CA GLN A 207 8.30 -16.10 -9.30
C GLN A 207 7.66 -14.74 -9.64
N LEU A 208 8.41 -13.64 -9.60
CA LEU A 208 7.89 -12.27 -9.65
C LEU A 208 8.13 -11.56 -10.99
N PHE A 209 9.26 -11.85 -11.63
CA PHE A 209 9.64 -11.26 -12.91
C PHE A 209 10.06 -12.40 -13.85
N PRO A 210 9.10 -13.04 -14.55
CA PRO A 210 9.45 -13.96 -15.62
C PRO A 210 10.18 -13.17 -16.71
N TYR A 211 11.36 -13.65 -17.07
CA TYR A 211 12.28 -13.06 -18.06
C TYR A 211 11.60 -12.61 -19.36
#